data_AF-A0A9N9HEI5-F1
#
_entry.id   AF-A0A9N9HEI5-F1
#
_cell.length_a   1.000
_cell.length_b   1.000
_cell.length_c   1.000
_cell.angle_alpha   90.00
_cell.angle_beta   90.00
_cell.angle_gamma   90.00
#
_symmetry.space_group_name_H-M   'P 1'
#
loop_
_entity.id
_entity.type
_entity.pdbx_description
1 polymer ?
#
loop_
_entity_poly.entity_id
_entity_poly.type
_entity_poly.pdbx_seq_one_letter_code
_entity_poly.pdbx_strand_id
1 'polypeptide(L)'
;MAIVLPQGRFNNSTDEEIRKFIAARARIIAVVGLHPNTFKPHTGTKTSILFLQKWNDNPKTGELCPKLEDYPIFFAVSEKGGKDNSGKYIYVKDELGKPKIDGNGHLIIDNDLYNHALNDSNDSKELPDGVAEKFINNLERTFRIDADFYKPDVIEFLSLLSKKNAQSLTNYVKVSDGNHSKITEYLQDYPGVPYYRGKDINTDFFIENARPAYISESKYNQKQMIRSHFLSGDVLLSIKGTIGNLSFITDILKKSTGSRSIAALRPISEISSEYIAAFLRSKYGQVQLKRITRGTIQMEIILEDFDQIQLYPLGAAYVGKANLYNTPIRAICGSSLTLMRPIENLINPYYLLVFLNSSIGKLLTRRSLRGSVQQCIYPFDTKKVPIPLLEKSIQEQIEIAIREGEESFNKSLELLKIAKKAVEIAIEVNEEAANDFRRNNWPATLYVEAPYQQVLSHGFVVDEKGHKMSKSLGNVIDPEDITEQFEGLLKIISPILPFLAEEVYQNVPFYFGFAGQESIQLANYSLNLPVSSDTKEKSELISDFFLPLRQEIYQALEK
;
A
#
# COMPACT_ATOMS: atom_id res chain seq x y z
N MET A 1 8.99 29.82 19.88
CA MET A 1 7.52 29.73 19.88
C MET A 1 7.13 28.43 19.20
N ALA A 2 6.11 27.72 19.68
CA ALA A 2 5.58 26.52 19.02
C ALA A 2 4.10 26.72 18.69
N ILE A 3 3.66 26.29 17.50
CA ILE A 3 2.28 26.44 17.03
C ILE A 3 1.81 25.08 16.51
N VAL A 4 0.62 24.62 16.94
CA VAL A 4 0.00 23.41 16.40
C VAL A 4 -0.92 23.79 15.25
N LEU A 5 -0.71 23.22 14.07
CA LEU A 5 -1.49 23.50 12.87
C LEU A 5 -1.91 22.21 12.14
N PRO A 6 -3.05 22.20 11.43
CA PRO A 6 -3.42 21.10 10.52
C PRO A 6 -2.40 20.89 9.41
N GLN A 7 -2.17 19.63 9.01
CA GLN A 7 -1.19 19.24 7.98
C GLN A 7 -1.34 20.04 6.67
N GLY A 8 -2.58 20.31 6.24
CA GLY A 8 -2.86 21.06 5.02
C GLY A 8 -2.13 22.40 4.91
N ARG A 9 -1.91 23.10 6.04
CA ARG A 9 -1.20 24.40 6.03
C ARG A 9 0.27 24.27 5.62
N PHE A 10 0.84 23.08 5.81
CA PHE A 10 2.23 22.78 5.50
C PHE A 10 2.42 22.28 4.07
N ASN A 11 1.38 21.76 3.40
CA ASN A 11 1.52 21.09 2.10
C ASN A 11 0.56 21.53 0.97
N ASN A 12 -0.59 22.13 1.28
CA ASN A 12 -1.55 22.55 0.26
C ASN A 12 -0.97 23.69 -0.58
N SER A 13 -1.22 23.64 -1.89
CA SER A 13 -0.77 24.70 -2.82
C SER A 13 -1.46 26.03 -2.54
N THR A 14 -2.74 26.00 -2.12
CA THR A 14 -3.49 27.21 -1.74
C THR A 14 -2.92 27.93 -0.52
N ASP A 15 -2.14 27.23 0.30
CA ASP A 15 -1.56 27.76 1.54
C ASP A 15 -0.07 28.12 1.39
N GLU A 16 0.48 28.08 0.17
CA GLU A 16 1.89 28.40 -0.09
C GLU A 16 2.27 29.82 0.35
N GLU A 17 1.41 30.79 0.09
CA GLU A 17 1.64 32.19 0.49
C GLU A 17 1.68 32.36 2.01
N ILE A 18 0.94 31.54 2.76
CA ILE A 18 1.02 31.52 4.23
C ILE A 18 2.41 31.05 4.67
N ARG A 19 2.94 29.99 4.04
CA ARG A 19 4.28 29.48 4.35
C ARG A 19 5.37 30.49 4.04
N LYS A 20 5.29 31.15 2.88
CA LYS A 20 6.20 32.25 2.50
C LYS A 20 6.11 33.41 3.49
N PHE A 21 4.89 33.79 3.88
CA PHE A 21 4.66 34.84 4.87
C PHE A 21 5.33 34.53 6.21
N ILE A 22 5.23 33.28 6.69
CA ILE A 22 5.88 32.80 7.91
C ILE A 22 7.40 32.87 7.75
N ALA A 23 7.96 32.27 6.70
CA ALA A 23 9.40 32.24 6.46
C ALA A 23 10.02 33.65 6.33
N ALA A 24 9.28 34.61 5.77
CA ALA A 24 9.72 35.99 5.63
C ALA A 24 9.87 36.73 6.98
N ARG A 25 9.15 36.29 8.03
CA ARG A 25 9.04 36.98 9.34
C ARG A 25 9.63 36.20 10.51
N ALA A 26 9.79 34.90 10.36
CA ALA A 26 10.41 34.04 11.34
C ALA A 26 11.21 32.92 10.68
N ARG A 27 12.27 32.51 11.36
CA ARG A 27 13.01 31.29 11.08
C ARG A 27 12.16 30.10 11.49
N ILE A 28 12.02 29.13 10.59
CA ILE A 28 11.47 27.82 10.92
C ILE A 28 12.58 26.98 11.54
N ILE A 29 12.45 26.62 12.81
CA ILE A 29 13.46 25.82 13.51
C ILE A 29 13.19 24.33 13.27
N ALA A 30 11.93 23.93 13.46
CA ALA A 30 11.52 22.55 13.41
C ALA A 30 10.06 22.40 12.97
N VAL A 31 9.75 21.28 12.32
CA VAL A 31 8.38 20.81 12.10
C VAL A 31 8.28 19.36 12.55
N VAL A 32 7.41 19.11 13.54
CA VAL A 32 7.16 17.77 14.08
C VAL A 32 5.77 17.33 13.66
N GLY A 33 5.69 16.39 12.72
CA GLY A 33 4.45 15.77 12.28
C GLY A 33 3.93 14.79 13.32
N LEU A 34 2.70 14.99 13.80
CA LEU A 34 2.10 14.15 14.83
C LEU A 34 1.34 12.98 14.21
N HIS A 35 1.25 11.87 14.94
CA HIS A 35 0.43 10.74 14.50
C HIS A 35 -1.06 11.16 14.38
N PRO A 36 -1.83 10.66 13.40
CA PRO A 36 -3.24 11.06 13.18
C PRO A 36 -4.16 10.89 14.39
N ASN A 37 -3.86 9.94 15.30
CA ASN A 37 -4.67 9.70 16.49
C ASN A 37 -4.34 10.62 17.68
N THR A 38 -3.31 11.46 17.61
CA THR A 38 -2.83 12.28 18.73
C THR A 38 -3.95 13.13 19.36
N PHE A 39 -4.77 13.77 18.52
CA PHE A 39 -5.87 14.63 18.95
C PHE A 39 -7.25 13.97 18.95
N LYS A 40 -7.32 12.64 18.76
CA LYS A 40 -8.58 11.92 18.97
C LYS A 40 -8.98 11.95 20.47
N PRO A 41 -10.28 11.93 20.78
CA PRO A 41 -11.42 11.85 19.85
C PRO A 41 -11.83 13.19 19.22
N HIS A 42 -11.23 14.31 19.62
CA HIS A 42 -11.67 15.65 19.20
C HIS A 42 -11.51 15.92 17.71
N THR A 43 -10.43 15.43 17.09
CA THR A 43 -10.25 15.51 15.64
C THR A 43 -9.43 14.34 15.11
N GLY A 44 -9.82 13.83 13.93
CA GLY A 44 -9.02 12.89 13.15
C GLY A 44 -8.05 13.57 12.18
N THR A 45 -8.00 14.91 12.19
CA THR A 45 -7.12 15.67 11.31
C THR A 45 -5.67 15.50 11.74
N LYS A 46 -4.81 15.03 10.83
CA LYS A 46 -3.36 15.03 11.05
C LYS A 46 -2.86 16.46 11.22
N THR A 47 -1.99 16.65 12.20
CA THR A 47 -1.50 17.96 12.65
C THR A 47 0.01 17.89 12.84
N SER A 48 0.65 19.04 12.75
CA SER A 48 2.08 19.20 12.98
C SER A 48 2.34 20.35 13.94
N ILE A 49 3.44 20.26 14.70
CA ILE A 49 3.95 21.33 15.55
C ILE A 49 5.03 22.10 14.78
N LEU A 50 4.81 23.39 14.60
CA LEU A 50 5.73 24.31 13.95
C LEU A 50 6.50 25.13 15.00
N PHE A 51 7.82 25.00 15.04
CA PHE A 51 8.69 25.77 15.91
C PHE A 51 9.29 26.96 15.16
N LEU A 52 9.06 28.15 15.68
CA LEU A 52 9.46 29.42 15.08
C LEU A 52 10.34 30.25 16.03
N GLN A 53 11.33 30.91 15.44
CA GLN A 53 12.13 31.96 16.06
C GLN A 53 12.02 33.22 15.22
N LYS A 54 11.63 34.34 15.85
CA LYS A 54 11.52 35.62 15.13
C LYS A 54 12.89 36.03 14.60
N TRP A 55 12.94 36.57 13.39
CA TRP A 55 14.14 37.23 12.89
C TRP A 55 14.49 38.43 13.79
N ASN A 56 15.76 38.64 14.08
CA ASN A 56 16.20 39.78 14.86
C ASN A 56 16.58 40.93 13.92
N ASP A 57 15.72 41.96 13.89
CA ASP A 57 15.91 43.14 13.05
C ASP A 57 16.47 44.34 13.83
N ASN A 58 16.81 44.18 15.13
CA ASN A 58 17.25 45.28 15.97
C ASN A 58 18.79 45.43 15.96
N PRO A 59 19.35 46.53 15.39
CA PRO A 59 20.79 46.74 15.32
C PRO A 59 21.47 46.92 16.69
N LYS A 60 20.69 47.20 17.75
CA LYS A 60 21.21 47.53 19.10
C LYS A 60 21.44 46.32 20.00
N THR A 61 20.86 45.16 19.70
CA THR A 61 20.88 43.98 20.59
C THR A 61 21.83 42.86 20.15
N GLY A 62 22.58 43.04 19.05
CA GLY A 62 23.43 42.00 18.46
C GLY A 62 22.63 40.91 17.71
N GLU A 63 23.27 40.18 16.79
CA GLU A 63 22.62 39.20 15.89
C GLU A 63 22.26 37.87 16.60
N LEU A 64 21.25 37.88 17.49
CA LEU A 64 20.75 36.63 18.09
C LEU A 64 20.10 35.67 17.07
N CYS A 65 19.52 36.20 15.98
CA CYS A 65 18.89 35.43 14.90
C CYS A 65 18.88 36.28 13.61
N PRO A 66 20.01 36.43 12.92
CA PRO A 66 20.07 37.19 11.68
C PRO A 66 19.21 36.53 10.61
N LYS A 67 18.62 37.32 9.72
CA LYS A 67 17.82 36.80 8.61
C LYS A 67 18.72 36.10 7.60
N LEU A 68 18.47 34.82 7.36
CA LEU A 68 19.18 34.00 6.39
C LEU A 68 18.23 33.60 5.26
N GLU A 69 18.75 33.54 4.03
CA GLU A 69 17.99 33.06 2.87
C GLU A 69 17.78 31.54 2.92
N ASP A 70 18.80 30.80 3.36
CA ASP A 70 18.77 29.35 3.55
C ASP A 70 19.30 28.96 4.94
N TYR A 71 18.68 27.95 5.54
CA TYR A 71 19.03 27.46 6.87
C TYR A 71 18.46 26.06 7.10
N PRO A 72 19.12 25.25 7.95
CA PRO A 72 18.64 23.91 8.26
C PRO A 72 17.34 23.96 9.07
N ILE A 73 16.34 23.20 8.63
CA ILE A 73 15.08 22.96 9.33
C ILE A 73 15.05 21.51 9.81
N PHE A 74 14.76 21.30 11.08
CA PHE A 74 14.58 19.96 11.65
C PHE A 74 13.19 19.41 11.35
N PHE A 75 13.10 18.24 10.74
CA PHE A 75 11.86 17.52 10.50
C PHE A 75 11.82 16.25 11.33
N ALA A 76 10.68 15.97 11.94
CA ALA A 76 10.43 14.76 12.73
C ALA A 76 9.00 14.27 12.48
N VAL A 77 8.77 12.95 12.46
CA VAL A 77 7.43 12.37 12.40
C VAL A 77 7.23 11.40 13.54
N SER A 78 6.15 11.59 14.31
CA SER A 78 5.64 10.62 15.28
C SER A 78 4.88 9.51 14.53
N GLU A 79 5.36 8.30 14.71
CA GLU A 79 4.78 7.05 14.22
C GLU A 79 3.86 6.40 15.28
N LYS A 80 4.00 6.78 16.56
CA LYS A 80 3.17 6.29 17.67
C LYS A 80 2.39 7.42 18.36
N GLY A 81 1.08 7.46 18.12
CA GLY A 81 0.24 8.54 18.65
C GLY A 81 -0.18 8.46 20.12
N GLY A 82 0.20 7.42 20.86
CA GLY A 82 -0.26 7.21 22.25
C GLY A 82 -1.74 6.91 22.40
N LYS A 83 -2.51 6.85 21.30
CA LYS A 83 -3.96 6.63 21.27
C LYS A 83 -4.36 5.73 20.11
N ASP A 84 -5.40 4.93 20.34
CA ASP A 84 -6.03 4.11 19.33
C ASP A 84 -6.98 4.90 18.40
N ASN A 85 -7.67 4.20 17.51
CA ASN A 85 -8.59 4.83 16.56
C ASN A 85 -9.85 5.42 17.20
N SER A 86 -10.20 5.01 18.42
CA SER A 86 -11.30 5.57 19.22
C SER A 86 -10.88 6.81 20.01
N GLY A 87 -9.57 7.04 20.15
CA GLY A 87 -8.99 8.12 20.95
C GLY A 87 -8.66 7.71 22.38
N LYS A 88 -8.76 6.42 22.72
CA LYS A 88 -8.35 5.90 24.02
C LYS A 88 -6.83 5.75 24.08
N TYR A 89 -6.23 6.10 25.22
CA TYR A 89 -4.79 5.98 25.43
C TYR A 89 -4.31 4.52 25.35
N ILE A 90 -3.18 4.32 24.67
CA ILE A 90 -2.43 3.07 24.63
C ILE A 90 -1.29 3.21 25.63
N TYR A 91 -1.15 2.22 26.51
CA TYR A 91 -0.13 2.24 27.56
C TYR A 91 0.97 1.20 27.30
N VAL A 92 2.19 1.52 27.70
CA VAL A 92 3.32 0.60 27.67
C VAL A 92 3.04 -0.54 28.64
N LYS A 93 3.27 -1.78 28.21
CA LYS A 93 3.05 -2.98 29.03
C LYS A 93 4.37 -3.52 29.59
N ASP A 94 4.32 -4.15 30.75
CA ASP A 94 5.42 -4.92 31.32
C ASP A 94 5.47 -6.35 30.74
N GLU A 95 6.43 -7.16 31.19
CA GLU A 95 6.62 -8.55 30.77
C GLU A 95 5.41 -9.45 31.11
N LEU A 96 4.56 -9.01 32.04
CA LEU A 96 3.33 -9.69 32.47
C LEU A 96 2.08 -9.13 31.77
N GLY A 97 2.25 -8.21 30.80
CA GLY A 97 1.17 -7.60 30.03
C GLY A 97 0.39 -6.49 30.76
N LYS A 98 0.81 -6.09 31.96
CA LYS A 98 0.17 -5.02 32.74
C LYS A 98 0.73 -3.64 32.35
N PRO A 99 -0.09 -2.58 32.40
CA PRO A 99 0.40 -1.22 32.14
C PRO A 99 1.52 -0.82 33.10
N LYS A 100 2.63 -0.32 32.57
CA LYS A 100 3.72 0.25 33.36
C LYS A 100 3.30 1.59 33.97
N ILE A 101 3.88 1.86 35.12
CA ILE A 101 3.67 3.07 35.91
C ILE A 101 5.02 3.81 36.03
N ASP A 102 5.02 5.13 35.93
CA ASP A 102 6.20 5.97 36.15
C ASP A 102 6.53 6.12 37.65
N GLY A 103 7.66 6.79 37.96
CA GLY A 103 8.07 7.05 39.35
C GLY A 103 7.11 7.90 40.18
N ASN A 104 6.10 8.51 39.55
CA ASN A 104 5.07 9.34 40.20
C ASN A 104 3.73 8.61 40.36
N GLY A 105 3.63 7.34 39.94
CA GLY A 105 2.38 6.59 40.03
C GLY A 105 1.44 6.74 38.82
N HIS A 106 1.89 7.36 37.72
CA HIS A 106 1.07 7.53 36.50
C HIS A 106 1.32 6.44 35.46
N LEU A 107 0.27 6.06 34.72
CA LEU A 107 0.39 5.13 33.60
C LEU A 107 1.25 5.71 32.47
N ILE A 108 2.18 4.90 31.97
CA ILE A 108 3.09 5.28 30.88
C ILE A 108 2.39 5.10 29.53
N ILE A 109 2.21 6.19 28.79
CA ILE A 109 1.56 6.19 27.46
C ILE A 109 2.58 5.71 26.41
N ASP A 110 2.21 4.72 25.58
CA ASP A 110 3.04 4.21 24.47
C ASP A 110 3.05 5.21 23.29
N ASN A 111 4.01 6.12 23.33
CA ASN A 111 4.26 7.10 22.29
C ASN A 111 5.77 7.25 22.04
N ASP A 112 6.12 7.87 20.92
CA ASP A 112 7.52 8.11 20.51
C ASP A 112 7.94 9.58 20.65
N LEU A 113 7.11 10.42 21.27
CA LEU A 113 7.39 11.83 21.50
C LEU A 113 8.04 12.12 22.85
N TYR A 114 7.99 11.15 23.77
CA TYR A 114 8.53 11.30 25.13
C TYR A 114 9.38 10.10 25.53
N ASN A 115 10.65 10.36 25.88
CA ASN A 115 11.55 9.33 26.37
C ASN A 115 11.50 9.26 27.90
N HIS A 116 10.77 8.29 28.42
CA HIS A 116 10.64 8.06 29.87
C HIS A 116 11.96 7.69 30.55
N ALA A 117 12.99 7.27 29.79
CA ALA A 117 14.29 6.88 30.35
C ALA A 117 15.17 8.08 30.77
N LEU A 118 14.86 9.31 30.32
CA LEU A 118 15.66 10.51 30.62
C LEU A 118 15.51 11.00 32.08
N ASN A 119 14.49 10.53 32.80
CA ASN A 119 14.26 10.95 34.19
C ASN A 119 15.00 10.08 35.23
N ASP A 120 15.56 8.93 34.85
CA ASP A 120 16.04 7.91 35.80
C ASP A 120 17.57 7.74 35.87
N SER A 121 18.38 8.45 35.09
CA SER A 121 19.84 8.45 35.29
C SER A 121 20.53 9.56 34.49
N ASN A 122 21.71 9.97 34.96
CA ASN A 122 22.69 10.84 34.29
C ASN A 122 23.20 10.29 32.93
N ASP A 123 22.52 9.31 32.33
CA ASP A 123 22.82 8.77 31.02
C ASP A 123 21.87 9.41 30.00
N SER A 124 22.42 10.30 29.18
CA SER A 124 21.79 10.77 27.95
C SER A 124 21.65 9.60 26.97
N LYS A 125 20.67 8.72 27.19
CA LYS A 125 20.32 7.69 26.21
C LYS A 125 19.57 8.35 25.06
N GLU A 126 20.07 8.10 23.86
CA GLU A 126 19.50 8.55 22.59
C GLU A 126 18.00 8.20 22.51
N LEU A 127 17.23 9.05 21.82
CA LEU A 127 15.83 8.77 21.54
C LEU A 127 15.71 7.41 20.83
N PRO A 128 14.77 6.53 21.23
CA PRO A 128 14.59 5.26 20.55
C PRO A 128 14.23 5.46 19.07
N ASP A 129 14.64 4.53 18.21
CA ASP A 129 14.28 4.48 16.79
C ASP A 129 12.75 4.57 16.64
N GLY A 130 12.24 5.73 16.23
CA GLY A 130 10.80 5.98 16.16
C GLY A 130 10.46 7.40 15.73
N VAL A 131 11.32 8.37 16.02
CA VAL A 131 11.24 9.71 15.44
C VAL A 131 12.11 9.77 14.19
N ALA A 132 11.48 9.92 13.03
CA ALA A 132 12.21 10.01 11.77
C ALA A 132 12.79 11.44 11.63
N GLU A 133 14.05 11.65 12.03
CA GLU A 133 14.68 12.98 12.14
C GLU A 133 15.58 13.37 10.97
N LYS A 134 15.47 14.62 10.47
CA LYS A 134 16.41 15.14 9.47
C LYS A 134 16.49 16.67 9.43
N PHE A 135 17.69 17.20 9.20
CA PHE A 135 17.89 18.59 8.80
C PHE A 135 17.88 18.73 7.28
N ILE A 136 17.08 19.67 6.77
CA ILE A 136 17.01 19.99 5.34
C ILE A 136 17.40 21.45 5.13
N ASN A 137 18.32 21.66 4.20
CA ASN A 137 18.63 22.95 3.59
C ASN A 137 17.93 23.00 2.22
N ASN A 138 17.50 24.18 1.78
CA ASN A 138 16.75 24.41 0.53
C ASN A 138 15.45 23.59 0.42
N LEU A 139 14.34 24.23 0.78
CA LEU A 139 13.02 23.67 0.52
C LEU A 139 12.81 23.44 -0.99
N GLU A 140 12.09 22.37 -1.34
CA GLU A 140 11.77 22.09 -2.73
C GLU A 140 10.86 23.17 -3.35
N ARG A 141 10.71 23.17 -4.68
CA ARG A 141 9.95 24.18 -5.46
C ARG A 141 8.54 24.47 -4.94
N THR A 142 7.92 23.51 -4.26
CA THR A 142 6.55 23.60 -3.73
C THR A 142 6.47 24.29 -2.35
N PHE A 143 7.61 24.72 -1.79
CA PHE A 143 7.75 25.29 -0.44
C PHE A 143 7.03 24.46 0.63
N ARG A 144 7.00 23.14 0.46
CA ARG A 144 6.41 22.22 1.44
C ARG A 144 7.29 22.18 2.67
N ILE A 145 6.65 22.21 3.83
CA ILE A 145 7.30 22.11 5.14
C ILE A 145 6.62 21.06 6.02
N ASP A 146 5.90 20.10 5.42
CA ASP A 146 5.31 19.00 6.17
C ASP A 146 6.33 17.88 6.39
N ALA A 147 6.41 17.36 7.62
CA ALA A 147 7.47 16.43 8.00
C ALA A 147 7.42 15.09 7.26
N ASP A 148 6.22 14.60 6.88
CA ASP A 148 6.07 13.36 6.11
C ASP A 148 6.76 13.41 4.74
N PHE A 149 6.84 14.59 4.12
CA PHE A 149 7.50 14.79 2.84
C PHE A 149 9.03 14.62 2.93
N TYR A 150 9.59 14.91 4.10
CA TYR A 150 11.02 14.89 4.40
C TYR A 150 11.43 13.74 5.33
N LYS A 151 10.67 12.64 5.37
CA LYS A 151 11.09 11.47 6.15
C LYS A 151 12.49 10.99 5.71
N PRO A 152 13.37 10.59 6.66
CA PRO A 152 14.74 10.19 6.37
C PRO A 152 14.84 9.03 5.36
N ASP A 153 14.03 7.99 5.53
CA ASP A 153 13.98 6.81 4.68
C ASP A 153 13.63 7.16 3.23
N VAL A 154 12.67 8.08 3.04
CA VAL A 154 12.29 8.60 1.73
C VAL A 154 13.43 9.37 1.08
N ILE A 155 14.13 10.23 1.82
CA ILE A 155 15.21 11.04 1.26
C ILE A 155 16.44 10.20 0.94
N GLU A 156 16.81 9.26 1.82
CA GLU A 156 17.89 8.31 1.55
C GLU A 156 17.58 7.49 0.30
N PHE A 157 16.33 7.03 0.18
CA PHE A 157 15.83 6.34 -0.99
C PHE A 157 15.95 7.20 -2.28
N LEU A 158 15.53 8.47 -2.25
CA LEU A 158 15.68 9.37 -3.40
C LEU A 158 17.15 9.62 -3.76
N SER A 159 18.04 9.69 -2.77
CA SER A 159 19.49 9.79 -2.99
C SER A 159 20.07 8.55 -3.68
N LEU A 160 19.54 7.36 -3.38
CA LEU A 160 19.93 6.13 -4.09
C LEU A 160 19.46 6.15 -5.55
N LEU A 161 18.24 6.62 -5.81
CA LEU A 161 17.73 6.75 -7.18
C LEU A 161 18.54 7.77 -8.00
N SER A 162 18.87 8.93 -7.42
CA SER A 162 19.64 9.97 -8.12
C SER A 162 21.05 9.49 -8.47
N LYS A 163 21.72 8.75 -7.57
CA LYS A 163 23.02 8.10 -7.84
C LYS A 163 22.97 7.08 -8.98
N LYS A 164 21.77 6.59 -9.34
CA LYS A 164 21.55 5.66 -10.45
C LYS A 164 21.12 6.37 -11.74
N ASN A 165 21.26 7.70 -11.85
CA ASN A 165 20.79 8.48 -13.00
C ASN A 165 19.28 8.31 -13.26
N ALA A 166 18.47 8.16 -12.20
CA ALA A 166 17.03 8.28 -12.34
C ALA A 166 16.68 9.67 -12.87
N GLN A 167 15.61 9.74 -13.67
CA GLN A 167 15.13 10.97 -14.27
C GLN A 167 13.66 11.19 -13.93
N SER A 168 13.19 12.42 -14.08
CA SER A 168 11.78 12.75 -13.90
C SER A 168 10.87 11.90 -14.78
N LEU A 169 9.79 11.37 -14.19
CA LEU A 169 8.79 10.56 -14.88
C LEU A 169 8.17 11.32 -16.07
N THR A 170 7.98 12.63 -15.94
CA THR A 170 7.39 13.48 -17.00
C THR A 170 8.27 13.60 -18.25
N ASN A 171 9.54 13.19 -18.18
CA ASN A 171 10.38 13.07 -19.38
C ASN A 171 9.93 11.90 -20.28
N TYR A 172 9.21 10.93 -19.72
CA TYR A 172 8.81 9.70 -20.42
C TYR A 172 7.31 9.60 -20.64
N VAL A 173 6.51 10.35 -19.88
CA VAL A 173 5.05 10.35 -19.98
C VAL A 173 4.48 11.76 -20.05
N LYS A 174 3.45 11.94 -20.87
CA LYS A 174 2.53 13.07 -20.77
C LYS A 174 1.46 12.73 -19.75
N VAL A 175 1.28 13.60 -18.76
CA VAL A 175 0.28 13.45 -17.71
C VAL A 175 -0.97 14.23 -18.09
N SER A 176 -2.13 13.59 -18.00
CA SER A 176 -3.45 14.22 -18.07
C SER A 176 -4.38 13.63 -17.02
N ASP A 177 -5.59 14.16 -16.89
CA ASP A 177 -6.59 13.65 -15.96
C ASP A 177 -7.97 13.48 -16.60
N GLY A 178 -8.83 12.79 -15.84
CA GLY A 178 -10.20 12.57 -16.25
C GLY A 178 -11.08 13.84 -16.21
N ASN A 179 -12.36 13.64 -16.53
CA ASN A 179 -13.34 14.70 -16.65
C ASN A 179 -13.64 15.40 -15.30
N HIS A 180 -13.76 16.73 -15.34
CA HIS A 180 -14.08 17.61 -14.20
C HIS A 180 -15.55 18.02 -14.14
N SER A 181 -16.32 17.80 -15.21
CA SER A 181 -17.75 18.14 -15.23
C SER A 181 -18.59 17.13 -14.44
N LYS A 182 -19.75 17.57 -13.93
CA LYS A 182 -20.75 16.67 -13.32
C LYS A 182 -21.19 15.64 -14.36
N ILE A 183 -20.82 14.38 -14.17
CA ILE A 183 -21.12 13.29 -15.09
C ILE A 183 -22.30 12.44 -14.64
N THR A 184 -22.67 12.51 -13.35
CA THR A 184 -23.63 11.60 -12.72
C THR A 184 -25.00 11.61 -13.41
N GLU A 185 -25.41 12.78 -13.91
CA GLU A 185 -26.67 12.99 -14.64
C GLU A 185 -26.64 12.45 -16.08
N TYR A 186 -25.47 12.05 -16.58
CA TYR A 186 -25.27 11.54 -17.94
C TYR A 186 -24.81 10.08 -17.94
N LEU A 187 -24.83 9.42 -16.78
CA LEU A 187 -24.59 7.99 -16.69
C LEU A 187 -25.79 7.24 -17.26
N GLN A 188 -25.50 6.20 -18.02
CA GLN A 188 -26.50 5.32 -18.62
C GLN A 188 -26.11 3.86 -18.41
N ASP A 189 -27.07 2.97 -18.63
CA ASP A 189 -26.82 1.54 -18.71
C ASP A 189 -26.11 1.15 -20.00
N TYR A 190 -25.56 -0.06 -20.03
CA TYR A 190 -25.00 -0.63 -21.25
C TYR A 190 -26.11 -0.75 -22.32
N PRO A 191 -25.84 -0.42 -23.60
CA PRO A 191 -24.54 -0.08 -24.19
C PRO A 191 -24.15 1.40 -24.08
N GLY A 192 -22.85 1.69 -23.99
CA GLY A 192 -22.30 3.05 -24.02
C GLY A 192 -20.78 3.05 -24.00
N VAL A 193 -20.18 4.24 -23.96
CA VAL A 193 -18.73 4.41 -23.81
C VAL A 193 -18.35 4.24 -22.33
N PRO A 194 -17.43 3.34 -21.97
CA PRO A 194 -16.93 3.17 -20.60
C PRO A 194 -16.44 4.47 -19.97
N TYR A 195 -16.95 4.74 -18.76
CA TYR A 195 -16.55 5.82 -17.87
C TYR A 195 -16.00 5.25 -16.56
N TYR A 196 -14.68 5.29 -16.42
CA TYR A 196 -13.97 4.78 -15.25
C TYR A 196 -13.91 5.81 -14.11
N ARG A 197 -14.10 5.34 -12.88
CA ARG A 197 -14.00 6.11 -11.64
C ARG A 197 -12.78 5.66 -10.85
N GLY A 198 -12.34 6.45 -9.87
CA GLY A 198 -11.19 6.07 -9.03
C GLY A 198 -11.31 4.68 -8.38
N LYS A 199 -12.53 4.26 -8.01
CA LYS A 199 -12.81 2.92 -7.47
C LYS A 199 -12.68 1.78 -8.49
N ASP A 200 -12.81 2.09 -9.78
CA ASP A 200 -12.71 1.11 -10.85
C ASP A 200 -11.23 0.77 -11.15
N ILE A 201 -10.29 1.59 -10.68
CA ILE A 201 -8.86 1.28 -10.58
C ILE A 201 -8.63 0.47 -9.29
N ASN A 202 -9.14 -0.76 -9.30
CA ASN A 202 -8.90 -1.74 -8.23
C ASN A 202 -7.59 -2.49 -8.52
N THR A 203 -7.14 -3.38 -7.63
CA THR A 203 -5.85 -4.11 -7.72
C THR A 203 -5.58 -4.88 -9.03
N ASP A 204 -6.55 -4.98 -9.92
CA ASP A 204 -6.38 -5.57 -11.25
C ASP A 204 -5.50 -4.70 -12.14
N PHE A 205 -4.51 -5.35 -12.76
CA PHE A 205 -3.53 -4.66 -13.60
C PHE A 205 -4.13 -4.18 -14.93
N PHE A 206 -5.23 -4.78 -15.39
CA PHE A 206 -5.90 -4.45 -16.65
C PHE A 206 -7.25 -3.79 -16.36
N ILE A 207 -7.49 -2.59 -16.89
CA ILE A 207 -8.71 -1.82 -16.61
C ILE A 207 -9.95 -2.46 -17.23
N GLU A 208 -9.77 -3.31 -18.24
CA GLU A 208 -10.83 -4.00 -18.98
C GLU A 208 -11.60 -4.98 -18.12
N ASN A 209 -11.00 -5.47 -17.03
CA ASN A 209 -11.64 -6.35 -16.06
C ASN A 209 -12.52 -5.60 -15.04
N ALA A 210 -12.44 -4.26 -15.02
CA ALA A 210 -13.25 -3.46 -14.13
C ALA A 210 -14.72 -3.41 -14.59
N ARG A 211 -15.61 -2.98 -13.69
CA ARG A 211 -17.04 -2.76 -13.97
C ARG A 211 -17.33 -1.25 -14.04
N PRO A 212 -17.06 -0.59 -15.19
CA PRO A 212 -17.23 0.86 -15.31
C PRO A 212 -18.71 1.26 -15.34
N ALA A 213 -18.96 2.55 -15.15
CA ALA A 213 -20.22 3.15 -15.58
C ALA A 213 -20.16 3.43 -17.10
N TYR A 214 -21.27 3.80 -17.72
CA TYR A 214 -21.30 4.12 -19.16
C TYR A 214 -21.85 5.53 -19.40
N ILE A 215 -21.40 6.16 -20.47
CA ILE A 215 -21.91 7.44 -20.98
C ILE A 215 -22.25 7.32 -22.47
N SER A 216 -23.10 8.22 -22.97
CA SER A 216 -23.43 8.25 -24.40
C SER A 216 -22.22 8.64 -25.27
N GLU A 217 -22.21 8.17 -26.51
CA GLU A 217 -21.17 8.53 -27.48
C GLU A 217 -21.22 10.03 -27.83
N SER A 218 -22.41 10.63 -27.84
CA SER A 218 -22.58 12.07 -28.02
C SER A 218 -21.92 12.86 -26.89
N LYS A 219 -21.97 12.37 -25.64
CA LYS A 219 -21.29 12.98 -24.50
C LYS A 219 -19.77 12.82 -24.61
N TYR A 220 -19.31 11.61 -24.95
CA TYR A 220 -17.89 11.31 -25.13
C TYR A 220 -17.21 12.23 -26.17
N ASN A 221 -17.91 12.52 -27.28
CA ASN A 221 -17.38 13.34 -28.37
C ASN A 221 -17.43 14.86 -28.13
N GLN A 222 -17.90 15.33 -26.97
CA GLN A 222 -17.93 16.76 -26.66
C GLN A 222 -16.51 17.31 -26.50
N LYS A 223 -16.27 18.56 -26.97
CA LYS A 223 -14.92 19.16 -27.01
C LYS A 223 -14.19 19.14 -25.67
N GLN A 224 -14.89 19.33 -24.56
CA GLN A 224 -14.34 19.33 -23.21
C GLN A 224 -13.93 17.93 -22.69
N MET A 225 -14.44 16.86 -23.31
CA MET A 225 -14.13 15.48 -22.93
C MET A 225 -12.87 14.94 -23.61
N ILE A 226 -12.40 15.58 -24.70
CA ILE A 226 -11.25 15.10 -25.49
C ILE A 226 -10.00 14.93 -24.62
N ARG A 227 -9.79 15.81 -23.63
CA ARG A 227 -8.64 15.71 -22.72
C ARG A 227 -8.69 14.51 -21.77
N SER A 228 -9.88 13.98 -21.49
CA SER A 228 -10.10 12.86 -20.58
C SER A 228 -10.20 11.52 -21.31
N HIS A 229 -10.04 11.52 -22.63
CA HIS A 229 -10.01 10.30 -23.42
C HIS A 229 -8.77 9.49 -23.10
N PHE A 230 -8.99 8.22 -22.78
CA PHE A 230 -7.91 7.28 -22.59
C PHE A 230 -7.59 6.56 -23.89
N LEU A 231 -6.31 6.27 -24.09
CA LEU A 231 -5.79 5.54 -25.24
C LEU A 231 -5.15 4.22 -24.78
N SER A 232 -5.09 3.24 -25.68
CA SER A 232 -4.26 2.05 -25.46
C SER A 232 -2.81 2.47 -25.21
N GLY A 233 -2.18 1.82 -24.22
CA GLY A 233 -0.88 2.21 -23.72
C GLY A 233 -0.92 3.21 -22.56
N ASP A 234 -2.05 3.83 -22.22
CA ASP A 234 -2.12 4.72 -21.05
C ASP A 234 -2.03 3.90 -19.75
N VAL A 235 -1.21 4.39 -18.81
CA VAL A 235 -1.20 3.90 -17.42
C VAL A 235 -2.13 4.79 -16.61
N LEU A 236 -3.21 4.22 -16.09
CA LEU A 236 -4.20 4.91 -15.26
C LEU A 236 -3.79 4.80 -13.79
N LEU A 237 -3.70 5.94 -13.12
CA LEU A 237 -3.36 6.04 -11.70
C LEU A 237 -4.47 6.73 -10.93
N SER A 238 -4.92 6.14 -9.84
CA SER A 238 -5.81 6.80 -8.89
C SER A 238 -5.06 7.90 -8.12
N ILE A 239 -5.50 9.15 -8.28
CA ILE A 239 -4.91 10.34 -7.65
C ILE A 239 -5.79 10.95 -6.55
N LYS A 240 -7.01 10.44 -6.35
CA LYS A 240 -7.91 10.82 -5.24
C LYS A 240 -8.63 9.58 -4.71
N GLY A 241 -8.85 9.51 -3.39
CA GLY A 241 -9.49 8.35 -2.74
C GLY A 241 -8.46 7.25 -2.46
N THR A 242 -8.58 6.11 -3.12
CA THR A 242 -7.59 5.01 -3.06
C THR A 242 -6.34 5.35 -3.89
N ILE A 243 -5.60 6.36 -3.44
CA ILE A 243 -4.44 6.92 -4.14
C ILE A 243 -3.35 5.86 -4.31
N GLY A 244 -2.73 5.85 -5.47
CA GLY A 244 -1.58 4.99 -5.77
C GLY A 244 -1.94 3.66 -6.44
N ASN A 245 -3.22 3.29 -6.47
CA ASN A 245 -3.71 2.17 -7.30
C ASN A 245 -3.53 2.49 -8.77
N LEU A 246 -3.21 1.46 -9.56
CA LEU A 246 -2.94 1.59 -10.99
C LEU A 246 -3.55 0.46 -11.80
N SER A 247 -3.97 0.81 -13.00
CA SER A 247 -4.41 -0.13 -14.04
C SER A 247 -3.87 0.34 -15.38
N PHE A 248 -3.79 -0.58 -16.33
CA PHE A 248 -3.24 -0.37 -17.65
C PHE A 248 -4.31 -0.61 -18.72
N ILE A 249 -4.24 0.14 -19.82
CA ILE A 249 -5.13 -0.02 -20.97
C ILE A 249 -4.42 -0.78 -22.08
N THR A 250 -4.94 -1.96 -22.41
CA THR A 250 -4.41 -2.83 -23.48
C THR A 250 -5.17 -2.66 -24.79
N ASP A 251 -6.50 -2.47 -24.74
CA ASP A 251 -7.34 -2.52 -25.93
C ASP A 251 -7.29 -1.22 -26.76
N ILE A 252 -6.79 -1.33 -28.00
CA ILE A 252 -6.66 -0.20 -28.95
C ILE A 252 -7.98 0.22 -29.58
N LEU A 253 -9.01 -0.63 -29.53
CA LEU A 253 -10.29 -0.40 -30.20
C LEU A 253 -11.36 0.19 -29.26
N LYS A 254 -11.13 0.18 -27.95
CA LYS A 254 -12.14 0.56 -26.96
C LYS A 254 -12.05 2.04 -26.60
N LYS A 255 -13.00 2.84 -27.10
CA LYS A 255 -13.23 4.22 -26.63
C LYS A 255 -13.47 4.19 -25.12
N SER A 256 -12.76 5.01 -24.36
CA SER A 256 -12.98 5.13 -22.92
C SER A 256 -12.53 6.48 -22.37
N THR A 257 -13.04 6.82 -21.19
CA THR A 257 -12.72 8.04 -20.45
C THR A 257 -12.88 7.77 -18.95
N GLY A 258 -12.48 8.70 -18.09
CA GLY A 258 -12.72 8.56 -16.66
C GLY A 258 -12.91 9.86 -15.91
N SER A 259 -13.05 9.78 -14.59
CA SER A 259 -13.23 10.91 -13.67
C SER A 259 -11.93 11.62 -13.32
N ARG A 260 -12.02 12.88 -12.87
CA ARG A 260 -10.90 13.70 -12.34
C ARG A 260 -10.07 13.07 -11.21
N SER A 261 -10.49 11.92 -10.67
CA SER A 261 -9.76 11.16 -9.66
C SER A 261 -8.72 10.22 -10.29
N ILE A 262 -8.65 10.15 -11.62
CA ILE A 262 -7.74 9.31 -12.39
C ILE A 262 -6.79 10.22 -13.16
N ALA A 263 -5.49 10.01 -12.98
CA ALA A 263 -4.46 10.50 -13.88
C ALA A 263 -4.20 9.46 -14.97
N ALA A 264 -4.10 9.90 -16.22
CA ALA A 264 -3.64 9.09 -17.33
C ALA A 264 -2.19 9.47 -17.64
N LEU A 265 -1.28 8.50 -17.55
CA LEU A 265 0.12 8.63 -17.88
C LEU A 265 0.34 8.02 -19.25
N ARG A 266 0.44 8.89 -20.26
CA ARG A 266 0.62 8.49 -21.65
C ARG A 266 2.11 8.48 -22.00
N PRO A 267 2.72 7.34 -22.31
CA PRO A 267 4.11 7.31 -22.74
C PRO A 267 4.33 8.17 -23.99
N ILE A 268 5.41 8.95 -23.97
CA ILE A 268 5.90 9.77 -25.11
C ILE A 268 7.32 9.35 -25.54
N SER A 269 7.88 8.34 -24.89
CA SER A 269 9.20 7.79 -25.15
C SER A 269 9.10 6.30 -25.46
N GLU A 270 10.20 5.67 -25.89
CA GLU A 270 10.25 4.22 -26.15
C GLU A 270 10.16 3.36 -24.87
N ILE A 271 10.01 3.95 -23.69
CA ILE A 271 9.78 3.20 -22.45
C ILE A 271 8.36 2.62 -22.49
N SER A 272 8.28 1.30 -22.25
CA SER A 272 7.01 0.60 -22.27
C SER A 272 6.10 1.02 -21.10
N SER A 273 4.81 1.13 -21.37
CA SER A 273 3.79 1.44 -20.38
C SER A 273 3.76 0.41 -19.24
N GLU A 274 3.99 -0.86 -19.56
CA GLU A 274 4.03 -1.95 -18.60
C GLU A 274 5.17 -1.76 -17.61
N TYR A 275 6.33 -1.27 -18.07
CA TYR A 275 7.43 -0.94 -17.17
C TYR A 275 7.05 0.21 -16.24
N ILE A 276 6.48 1.29 -16.77
CA ILE A 276 6.05 2.44 -15.97
C ILE A 276 5.03 1.99 -14.91
N ALA A 277 4.03 1.21 -15.31
CA ALA A 277 3.03 0.64 -14.42
C ALA A 277 3.65 -0.27 -13.35
N ALA A 278 4.55 -1.17 -13.73
CA ALA A 278 5.24 -2.07 -12.81
C ALA A 278 6.13 -1.30 -11.82
N PHE A 279 6.86 -0.28 -12.28
CA PHE A 279 7.67 0.57 -11.42
C PHE A 279 6.81 1.34 -10.42
N LEU A 280 5.73 1.97 -10.89
CA LEU A 280 4.80 2.72 -10.02
C LEU A 280 4.11 1.81 -9.01
N ARG A 281 3.86 0.54 -9.36
CA ARG A 281 3.32 -0.47 -8.45
C ARG A 281 4.33 -0.98 -7.42
N SER A 282 5.62 -0.95 -7.76
CA SER A 282 6.67 -1.40 -6.85
C SER A 282 6.74 -0.51 -5.60
N LYS A 283 7.39 -1.00 -4.54
CA LYS A 283 7.69 -0.22 -3.33
C LYS A 283 8.32 1.14 -3.66
N TYR A 284 9.15 1.19 -4.71
CA TYR A 284 9.86 2.38 -5.15
C TYR A 284 8.95 3.45 -5.75
N GLY A 285 7.93 3.04 -6.50
CA GLY A 285 6.91 3.95 -7.01
C GLY A 285 5.97 4.42 -5.92
N GLN A 286 5.48 3.48 -5.11
CA GLN A 286 4.50 3.76 -4.05
C GLN A 286 5.03 4.72 -2.98
N VAL A 287 6.31 4.60 -2.59
CA VAL A 287 6.95 5.54 -1.65
C VAL A 287 6.95 6.97 -2.22
N GLN A 288 7.27 7.13 -3.51
CA GLN A 288 7.28 8.45 -4.16
C GLN A 288 5.87 9.03 -4.33
N LEU A 289 4.89 8.20 -4.70
CA LEU A 289 3.49 8.60 -4.82
C LEU A 289 2.92 9.07 -3.47
N LYS A 290 3.19 8.31 -2.40
CA LYS A 290 2.78 8.66 -1.04
C LYS A 290 3.44 9.97 -0.58
N ARG A 291 4.71 10.17 -0.91
CA ARG A 291 5.46 11.39 -0.59
C ARG A 291 4.82 12.64 -1.20
N ILE A 292 4.51 12.62 -2.50
CA ILE A 292 3.95 13.79 -3.19
C ILE A 292 2.46 14.02 -2.89
N THR A 293 1.79 13.05 -2.26
CA THR A 293 0.39 13.20 -1.84
C THR A 293 0.27 14.35 -0.83
N ARG A 294 -0.78 15.16 -0.96
CA ARG A 294 -1.05 16.31 -0.10
C ARG A 294 -2.54 16.41 0.23
N GLY A 295 -2.88 17.25 1.21
CA GLY A 295 -4.24 17.38 1.73
C GLY A 295 -4.34 17.08 3.22
N THR A 296 -5.55 17.27 3.74
CA THR A 296 -5.89 17.04 5.15
C THR A 296 -6.98 16.00 5.31
N ILE A 297 -8.14 16.25 4.67
CA ILE A 297 -9.32 15.38 4.71
C ILE A 297 -9.43 14.64 3.38
N GLN A 298 -9.44 15.39 2.28
CA GLN A 298 -9.35 14.84 0.93
C GLN A 298 -7.91 14.88 0.48
N MET A 299 -7.23 13.75 0.59
CA MET A 299 -5.88 13.57 0.05
C MET A 299 -5.93 13.50 -1.46
N GLU A 300 -4.94 14.09 -2.13
CA GLU A 300 -4.77 14.01 -3.57
C GLU A 300 -3.32 14.15 -4.02
N ILE A 301 -3.04 13.69 -5.25
CA ILE A 301 -1.83 14.01 -6.00
C ILE A 301 -2.19 15.05 -7.06
N ILE A 302 -1.44 16.14 -7.09
CA ILE A 302 -1.58 17.20 -8.08
C ILE A 302 -0.74 16.82 -9.32
N LEU A 303 -1.26 17.07 -10.53
CA LEU A 303 -0.62 16.61 -11.77
C LEU A 303 0.77 17.24 -11.97
N GLU A 304 0.92 18.49 -11.56
CA GLU A 304 2.19 19.22 -11.63
C GLU A 304 3.27 18.57 -10.78
N ASP A 305 2.95 17.73 -9.79
CA ASP A 305 3.93 17.04 -8.93
C ASP A 305 4.51 15.76 -9.52
N PHE A 306 3.98 15.27 -10.65
CA PHE A 306 4.50 14.06 -11.28
C PHE A 306 5.95 14.23 -11.77
N ASP A 307 6.41 15.47 -11.97
CA ASP A 307 7.80 15.78 -12.28
C ASP A 307 8.78 15.40 -11.14
N GLN A 308 8.30 15.33 -9.90
CA GLN A 308 9.09 14.95 -8.73
C GLN A 308 9.28 13.44 -8.61
N ILE A 309 8.51 12.63 -9.35
CA ILE A 309 8.68 11.17 -9.37
C ILE A 309 9.89 10.84 -10.23
N GLN A 310 10.88 10.18 -9.63
CA GLN A 310 12.07 9.69 -10.30
C GLN A 310 11.84 8.26 -10.80
N LEU A 311 11.92 8.10 -12.12
CA LEU A 311 11.90 6.82 -12.82
C LEU A 311 13.34 6.43 -13.19
N TYR A 312 13.70 5.18 -12.92
CA TYR A 312 14.96 4.62 -13.38
C TYR A 312 14.77 4.01 -14.79
N PRO A 313 15.29 4.63 -15.87
CA PRO A 313 15.07 4.08 -17.21
C PRO A 313 15.76 2.72 -17.36
N LEU A 314 15.01 1.67 -17.71
CA LEU A 314 15.57 0.32 -17.89
C LEU A 314 16.55 0.20 -19.06
N GLY A 315 16.67 1.22 -19.90
CA GLY A 315 17.57 1.24 -21.06
C GLY A 315 19.04 1.01 -20.74
N ALA A 316 19.50 1.24 -19.50
CA ALA A 316 20.90 1.01 -19.12
C ALA A 316 21.14 -0.32 -18.36
N ALA A 317 20.10 -0.96 -17.81
CA ALA A 317 20.27 -1.99 -16.78
C ALA A 317 20.20 -3.44 -17.28
N TYR A 318 19.61 -3.69 -18.44
CA TYR A 318 19.38 -5.04 -18.98
C TYR A 318 20.35 -5.44 -20.09
N VAL A 319 21.27 -4.55 -20.48
CA VAL A 319 22.23 -4.85 -21.53
C VAL A 319 23.18 -5.96 -21.06
N GLY A 320 23.22 -7.05 -21.83
CA GLY A 320 23.97 -8.26 -21.51
C GLY A 320 23.16 -9.33 -20.78
N LYS A 321 21.84 -9.18 -20.60
CA LYS A 321 20.98 -10.30 -20.23
C LYS A 321 20.46 -11.00 -21.49
N ALA A 322 20.50 -12.32 -21.49
CA ALA A 322 19.98 -13.16 -22.57
C ALA A 322 18.85 -14.03 -22.02
N ASN A 323 17.90 -14.39 -22.89
CA ASN A 323 16.90 -15.39 -22.57
C ASN A 323 16.61 -16.27 -23.80
N LEU A 324 16.18 -17.50 -23.56
CA LEU A 324 15.81 -18.43 -24.61
C LEU A 324 14.33 -18.23 -24.97
N TYR A 325 14.05 -18.17 -26.27
CA TYR A 325 12.68 -18.22 -26.76
C TYR A 325 12.30 -19.67 -27.05
N ASN A 326 11.73 -20.35 -26.05
CA ASN A 326 11.39 -21.78 -26.11
C ASN A 326 9.86 -22.03 -26.06
N THR A 327 9.07 -21.12 -26.63
CA THR A 327 7.61 -21.24 -26.67
C THR A 327 7.12 -21.62 -28.07
N PRO A 328 6.07 -22.46 -28.20
CA PRO A 328 5.48 -22.78 -29.49
C PRO A 328 4.66 -21.62 -30.09
N ILE A 329 4.37 -20.60 -29.30
CA ILE A 329 3.66 -19.40 -29.75
C ILE A 329 4.57 -18.67 -30.74
N ARG A 330 4.01 -18.09 -31.81
CA ARG A 330 4.78 -17.24 -32.73
C ARG A 330 4.87 -15.82 -32.16
N ALA A 331 6.05 -15.21 -32.18
CA ALA A 331 6.25 -13.81 -31.78
C ALA A 331 7.15 -13.05 -32.77
N ILE A 332 7.06 -11.72 -32.69
CA ILE A 332 7.91 -10.78 -33.43
C ILE A 332 8.87 -10.13 -32.42
N CYS A 333 10.13 -9.98 -32.82
CA CYS A 333 11.15 -9.36 -31.99
C CYS A 333 10.98 -7.83 -31.98
N GLY A 334 10.83 -7.23 -30.80
CA GLY A 334 10.79 -5.76 -30.64
C GLY A 334 12.14 -5.10 -30.96
N SER A 335 12.15 -3.80 -31.23
CA SER A 335 13.33 -3.02 -31.63
C SER A 335 14.44 -2.97 -30.56
N SER A 336 14.07 -3.13 -29.29
CA SER A 336 15.00 -3.13 -28.15
C SER A 336 15.65 -4.49 -27.87
N LEU A 337 15.27 -5.54 -28.62
CA LEU A 337 15.76 -6.90 -28.45
C LEU A 337 16.65 -7.30 -29.63
N THR A 338 17.75 -7.99 -29.36
CA THR A 338 18.57 -8.60 -30.40
C THR A 338 18.30 -10.10 -30.47
N LEU A 339 17.74 -10.55 -31.59
CA LEU A 339 17.56 -11.97 -31.86
C LEU A 339 18.89 -12.61 -32.25
N MET A 340 19.36 -13.57 -31.46
CA MET A 340 20.50 -14.42 -31.79
C MET A 340 20.01 -15.81 -32.16
N ARG A 341 20.40 -16.29 -33.34
CA ARG A 341 20.17 -17.68 -33.76
C ARG A 341 21.52 -18.40 -33.75
N PRO A 342 21.76 -19.31 -32.80
CA PRO A 342 22.98 -20.11 -32.80
C PRO A 342 23.12 -20.87 -34.11
N ILE A 343 24.37 -21.04 -34.57
CA ILE A 343 24.65 -21.88 -35.72
C ILE A 343 24.40 -23.33 -35.30
N GLU A 344 23.53 -24.00 -36.03
CA GLU A 344 23.15 -25.38 -35.78
C GLU A 344 24.39 -26.29 -35.77
N ASN A 345 24.41 -27.27 -34.87
CA ASN A 345 25.52 -28.20 -34.66
C ASN A 345 26.87 -27.60 -34.22
N LEU A 346 26.98 -26.28 -34.06
CA LEU A 346 28.18 -25.60 -33.57
C LEU A 346 28.04 -25.18 -32.10
N ILE A 347 26.97 -24.47 -31.77
CA ILE A 347 26.73 -23.93 -30.41
C ILE A 347 25.33 -24.31 -29.96
N ASN A 348 25.25 -24.95 -28.80
CA ASN A 348 24.01 -25.26 -28.12
C ASN A 348 23.37 -23.95 -27.59
N PRO A 349 22.06 -23.72 -27.83
CA PRO A 349 21.36 -22.51 -27.37
C PRO A 349 21.37 -22.33 -25.84
N TYR A 350 21.28 -23.41 -25.07
CA TYR A 350 21.29 -23.39 -23.61
C TYR A 350 22.67 -23.04 -23.07
N TYR A 351 23.73 -23.59 -23.68
CA TYR A 351 25.10 -23.18 -23.35
C TYR A 351 25.31 -21.69 -23.63
N LEU A 352 24.89 -21.20 -24.81
CA LEU A 352 25.01 -19.79 -25.17
C LEU A 352 24.27 -18.89 -24.18
N LEU A 353 23.07 -19.29 -23.75
CA LEU A 353 22.29 -18.60 -22.73
C LEU A 353 23.07 -18.45 -21.41
N VAL A 354 23.66 -19.53 -20.92
CA VAL A 354 24.45 -19.54 -19.68
C VAL A 354 25.67 -18.66 -19.82
N PHE A 355 26.41 -18.80 -20.91
CA PHE A 355 27.60 -18.00 -21.16
C PHE A 355 27.28 -16.51 -21.19
N LEU A 356 26.27 -16.08 -21.95
CA LEU A 356 25.89 -14.66 -22.06
C LEU A 356 25.44 -14.08 -20.72
N ASN A 357 24.76 -14.87 -19.88
CA ASN A 357 24.33 -14.44 -18.55
C ASN A 357 25.40 -14.57 -17.46
N SER A 358 26.53 -15.23 -17.73
CA SER A 358 27.67 -15.30 -16.83
C SER A 358 28.29 -13.92 -16.61
N SER A 359 29.06 -13.77 -15.53
CA SER A 359 29.79 -12.53 -15.23
C SER A 359 30.72 -12.12 -16.37
N ILE A 360 31.36 -13.09 -17.02
CA ILE A 360 32.29 -12.88 -18.15
C ILE A 360 31.50 -12.49 -19.41
N GLY A 361 30.44 -13.23 -19.76
CA GLY A 361 29.61 -12.92 -20.92
C GLY A 361 28.97 -11.54 -20.84
N LYS A 362 28.46 -11.16 -19.66
CA LYS A 362 27.95 -9.80 -19.40
C LYS A 362 29.02 -8.73 -19.60
N LEU A 363 30.24 -8.97 -19.12
CA LEU A 363 31.35 -8.02 -19.26
C LEU A 363 31.74 -7.83 -20.72
N LEU A 364 31.88 -8.91 -21.48
CA LEU A 364 32.20 -8.86 -22.91
C LEU A 364 31.10 -8.17 -23.73
N THR A 365 29.84 -8.47 -23.42
CA THR A 365 28.68 -7.87 -24.06
C THR A 365 28.61 -6.36 -23.77
N ARG A 366 28.89 -5.94 -22.52
CA ARG A 366 28.94 -4.52 -22.13
C ARG A 366 30.07 -3.72 -22.80
N ARG A 367 31.20 -4.34 -23.16
CA ARG A 367 32.28 -3.64 -23.89
C ARG A 367 31.84 -3.17 -25.28
N SER A 368 30.84 -3.84 -25.85
CA SER A 368 30.28 -3.53 -27.16
C SER A 368 29.11 -2.51 -27.10
N LEU A 369 28.91 -1.88 -25.95
CA LEU A 369 27.87 -0.87 -25.76
C LEU A 369 28.14 0.41 -26.53
N ARG A 370 27.08 0.95 -27.14
CA ARG A 370 27.04 2.29 -27.74
C ARG A 370 25.89 3.10 -27.15
N GLY A 371 26.01 4.41 -27.26
CA GLY A 371 25.00 5.37 -26.80
C GLY A 371 25.33 5.97 -25.43
N SER A 372 25.11 7.29 -25.29
CA SER A 372 25.33 8.04 -24.05
C SER A 372 24.12 8.00 -23.11
N VAL A 373 22.89 7.98 -23.65
CA VAL A 373 21.64 8.03 -22.88
C VAL A 373 20.97 6.66 -22.79
N GLN A 374 20.81 5.96 -23.91
CA GLN A 374 20.33 4.58 -23.96
C GLN A 374 21.45 3.70 -24.50
N GLN A 375 21.97 2.84 -23.63
CA GLN A 375 23.03 1.93 -24.01
C GLN A 375 22.41 0.74 -24.75
N CYS A 376 22.87 0.48 -25.97
CA CYS A 376 22.42 -0.67 -26.76
C CYS A 376 23.60 -1.38 -27.41
N ILE A 377 23.36 -2.62 -27.86
CA ILE A 377 24.30 -3.37 -28.67
C ILE A 377 23.66 -3.61 -30.01
N TYR A 378 24.29 -3.13 -31.06
CA TYR A 378 23.80 -3.36 -32.41
C TYR A 378 24.10 -4.80 -32.87
N PRO A 379 23.28 -5.38 -33.75
CA PRO A 379 23.50 -6.74 -34.28
C PRO A 379 24.86 -6.97 -34.95
N PHE A 380 25.55 -5.92 -35.43
CA PHE A 380 26.90 -6.04 -35.96
C PHE A 380 27.99 -6.08 -34.88
N ASP A 381 27.74 -5.48 -33.72
CA ASP A 381 28.65 -5.47 -32.57
C ASP A 381 28.51 -6.76 -31.73
N THR A 382 27.36 -7.44 -31.77
CA THR A 382 27.20 -8.77 -31.14
C THR A 382 28.10 -9.82 -31.77
N LYS A 383 28.39 -9.72 -33.08
CA LYS A 383 29.34 -10.62 -33.78
C LYS A 383 30.77 -10.55 -33.25
N LYS A 384 31.13 -9.47 -32.54
CA LYS A 384 32.46 -9.25 -31.99
C LYS A 384 32.62 -9.82 -30.59
N VAL A 385 31.54 -10.26 -29.95
CA VAL A 385 31.60 -10.86 -28.61
C VAL A 385 32.22 -12.26 -28.73
N PRO A 386 33.42 -12.49 -28.17
CA PRO A 386 34.05 -13.80 -28.26
C PRO A 386 33.28 -14.78 -27.37
N ILE A 387 32.83 -15.88 -27.96
CA ILE A 387 32.14 -16.97 -27.26
C ILE A 387 33.08 -18.18 -27.25
N PRO A 388 33.46 -18.71 -26.08
CA PRO A 388 34.29 -19.92 -26.02
C PRO A 388 33.49 -21.10 -26.59
N LEU A 389 34.12 -21.87 -27.45
CA LEU A 389 33.52 -23.08 -28.00
C LEU A 389 33.90 -24.26 -27.10
N LEU A 390 32.97 -24.69 -26.24
CA LEU A 390 33.16 -25.87 -25.40
C LEU A 390 32.91 -27.16 -26.19
N GLU A 391 33.42 -28.27 -25.66
CA GLU A 391 33.11 -29.59 -26.20
C GLU A 391 31.59 -29.87 -26.16
N LYS A 392 31.06 -30.56 -27.17
CA LYS A 392 29.61 -30.79 -27.32
C LYS A 392 29.00 -31.49 -26.10
N SER A 393 29.71 -32.46 -25.54
CA SER A 393 29.31 -33.19 -24.32
C SER A 393 29.03 -32.24 -23.15
N ILE A 394 29.87 -31.23 -22.94
CA ILE A 394 29.70 -30.25 -21.86
C ILE A 394 28.51 -29.33 -22.16
N GLN A 395 28.35 -28.91 -23.42
CA GLN A 395 27.21 -28.09 -23.82
C GLN A 395 25.87 -28.82 -23.61
N GLU A 396 25.82 -30.12 -23.89
CA GLU A 396 24.66 -30.99 -23.67
C GLU A 396 24.36 -31.17 -22.17
N GLN A 397 25.38 -31.36 -21.33
CA GLN A 397 25.20 -31.41 -19.87
C GLN A 397 24.58 -30.12 -19.31
N ILE A 398 24.99 -28.96 -19.84
CA ILE A 398 24.41 -27.67 -19.46
C ILE A 398 22.95 -27.58 -19.87
N GLU A 399 22.60 -28.04 -21.07
CA GLU A 399 21.19 -28.10 -21.51
C GLU A 399 20.35 -28.95 -20.57
N ILE A 400 20.81 -30.16 -20.24
CA ILE A 400 20.10 -31.09 -19.35
C ILE A 400 19.84 -30.42 -18.00
N ALA A 401 20.88 -29.86 -17.38
CA ALA A 401 20.76 -29.21 -16.07
C ALA A 401 19.78 -28.02 -16.07
N ILE A 402 19.76 -27.22 -17.15
CA ILE A 402 18.82 -26.09 -17.26
C ILE A 402 17.39 -26.59 -17.40
N ARG A 403 17.16 -27.61 -18.26
CA ARG A 403 15.83 -28.18 -18.47
C ARG A 403 15.27 -28.80 -17.19
N GLU A 404 16.09 -29.56 -16.47
CA GLU A 404 15.70 -30.13 -15.17
C GLU A 404 15.36 -29.03 -14.14
N GLY A 405 16.13 -27.94 -14.13
CA GLY A 405 15.86 -26.78 -13.29
C GLY A 405 14.56 -26.06 -13.65
N GLU A 406 14.29 -25.87 -14.94
CA GLU A 406 13.06 -25.27 -15.45
C GLU A 406 11.84 -26.13 -15.12
N GLU A 407 11.94 -27.44 -15.30
CA GLU A 407 10.89 -28.40 -14.96
C GLU A 407 10.59 -28.38 -13.45
N SER A 408 11.63 -28.40 -12.62
CA SER A 408 11.49 -28.30 -11.16
C SER A 408 10.84 -27.00 -10.71
N PHE A 409 11.23 -25.88 -11.34
CA PHE A 409 10.64 -24.57 -11.05
C PHE A 409 9.16 -24.49 -11.47
N ASN A 410 8.82 -24.98 -12.66
CA ASN A 410 7.43 -25.01 -13.14
C ASN A 410 6.56 -25.91 -12.25
N LYS A 411 7.07 -27.08 -11.87
CA LYS A 411 6.41 -27.97 -10.92
C LYS A 411 6.18 -27.29 -9.57
N SER A 412 7.16 -26.52 -9.06
CA SER A 412 6.98 -25.73 -7.84
C SER A 412 5.86 -24.68 -7.96
N LEU A 413 5.74 -24.01 -9.12
CA LEU A 413 4.67 -23.04 -9.35
C LEU A 413 3.29 -23.69 -9.44
N GLU A 414 3.19 -24.87 -10.07
CA GLU A 414 1.94 -25.65 -10.11
C GLU A 414 1.52 -26.11 -8.71
N LEU A 415 2.45 -26.66 -7.93
CA LEU A 415 2.19 -27.04 -6.54
C LEU A 415 1.72 -25.86 -5.70
N LEU A 416 2.32 -24.68 -5.88
CA LEU A 416 1.89 -23.47 -5.18
C LEU A 416 0.46 -23.06 -5.57
N LYS A 417 0.08 -23.19 -6.85
CA LYS A 417 -1.30 -22.92 -7.30
C LYS A 417 -2.29 -23.91 -6.69
N ILE A 418 -1.95 -25.20 -6.68
CA ILE A 418 -2.77 -26.25 -6.07
C ILE A 418 -2.94 -26.00 -4.57
N ALA A 419 -1.86 -25.64 -3.86
CA ALA A 419 -1.92 -25.30 -2.44
C ALA A 419 -2.84 -24.10 -2.17
N LYS A 420 -2.68 -23.01 -2.94
CA LYS A 420 -3.56 -21.84 -2.83
C LYS A 420 -5.03 -22.21 -3.08
N LYS A 421 -5.29 -23.02 -4.11
CA LYS A 421 -6.65 -23.43 -4.44
C LYS A 421 -7.26 -24.36 -3.39
N ALA A 422 -6.46 -25.25 -2.81
CA ALA A 422 -6.88 -26.09 -1.70
C ALA A 422 -7.26 -25.25 -0.47
N VAL A 423 -6.47 -24.21 -0.15
CA VAL A 423 -6.80 -23.25 0.92
C VAL A 423 -8.10 -22.51 0.61
N GLU A 424 -8.30 -22.05 -0.63
CA GLU A 424 -9.58 -21.45 -1.04
C GLU A 424 -10.76 -22.41 -0.87
N ILE A 425 -10.63 -23.68 -1.28
CA ILE A 425 -11.68 -24.70 -1.11
C ILE A 425 -11.95 -24.99 0.37
N ALA A 426 -10.92 -25.02 1.21
CA ALA A 426 -11.08 -25.19 2.66
C ALA A 426 -11.87 -24.02 3.26
N ILE A 427 -11.62 -22.82 2.74
CA ILE A 427 -12.26 -21.58 3.13
C ILE A 427 -13.70 -21.48 2.60
N GLU A 428 -14.00 -21.98 1.41
CA GLU A 428 -15.30 -21.82 0.73
C GLU A 428 -16.27 -22.98 0.95
N VAL A 429 -15.75 -24.21 1.08
CA VAL A 429 -16.55 -25.44 1.16
C VAL A 429 -16.36 -26.08 2.54
N ASN A 430 -15.23 -26.76 2.75
CA ASN A 430 -14.77 -27.34 4.01
C ASN A 430 -13.39 -27.99 3.84
N GLU A 431 -12.76 -28.37 4.95
CA GLU A 431 -11.44 -29.03 4.96
C GLU A 431 -11.43 -30.40 4.29
N GLU A 432 -12.54 -31.13 4.31
CA GLU A 432 -12.63 -32.47 3.71
C GLU A 432 -12.54 -32.40 2.18
N ALA A 433 -13.33 -31.51 1.56
CA ALA A 433 -13.28 -31.22 0.13
C ALA A 433 -11.92 -30.65 -0.31
N ALA A 434 -11.28 -29.83 0.54
CA ALA A 434 -9.94 -29.33 0.29
C ALA A 434 -8.89 -30.44 0.32
N ASN A 435 -9.00 -31.36 1.27
CA ASN A 435 -8.12 -32.51 1.39
C ASN A 435 -8.32 -33.52 0.25
N ASP A 436 -9.54 -33.68 -0.24
CA ASP A 436 -9.83 -34.51 -1.42
C ASP A 436 -9.27 -33.88 -2.70
N PHE A 437 -9.49 -32.58 -2.89
CA PHE A 437 -8.87 -31.83 -3.99
C PHE A 437 -7.34 -31.93 -3.93
N ARG A 438 -6.75 -31.73 -2.75
CA ARG A 438 -5.31 -31.87 -2.55
C ARG A 438 -4.84 -33.29 -2.86
N ARG A 439 -5.50 -34.33 -2.35
CA ARG A 439 -5.13 -35.73 -2.62
C ARG A 439 -5.19 -36.10 -4.10
N ASN A 440 -6.16 -35.56 -4.83
CA ASN A 440 -6.34 -35.84 -6.26
C ASN A 440 -5.36 -35.07 -7.16
N ASN A 441 -4.81 -33.94 -6.71
CA ASN A 441 -3.97 -33.06 -7.54
C ASN A 441 -2.53 -32.91 -7.03
N TRP A 442 -2.22 -33.31 -5.80
CA TRP A 442 -0.88 -33.25 -5.21
C TRP A 442 -0.11 -34.56 -5.47
N PRO A 443 1.13 -34.51 -5.97
CA PRO A 443 1.91 -35.71 -6.23
C PRO A 443 2.21 -36.47 -4.92
N ALA A 444 1.89 -37.77 -4.91
CA ALA A 444 2.01 -38.65 -3.74
C ALA A 444 3.43 -38.76 -3.16
N THR A 445 4.46 -38.37 -3.92
CA THR A 445 5.88 -38.43 -3.55
C THR A 445 6.37 -37.25 -2.69
N LEU A 446 5.54 -36.22 -2.47
CA LEU A 446 5.88 -35.04 -1.66
C LEU A 446 5.07 -35.04 -0.35
N TYR A 447 5.28 -36.06 0.49
CA TYR A 447 4.89 -35.99 1.89
C TYR A 447 5.97 -35.21 2.64
N VAL A 448 5.74 -33.90 2.80
CA VAL A 448 6.52 -33.09 3.73
C VAL A 448 5.67 -33.01 5.00
N GLU A 449 6.22 -33.47 6.13
CA GLU A 449 5.62 -33.19 7.43
C GLU A 449 5.39 -31.68 7.53
N ALA A 450 4.18 -31.28 7.95
CA ALA A 450 3.90 -29.88 8.16
C ALA A 450 4.98 -29.30 9.09
N PRO A 451 5.64 -28.17 8.75
CA PRO A 451 6.70 -27.60 9.58
C PRO A 451 6.17 -26.98 10.88
N TYR A 452 4.93 -27.29 11.22
CA TYR A 452 4.16 -26.83 12.37
C TYR A 452 3.31 -28.01 12.85
N GLN A 453 3.28 -28.24 14.16
CA GLN A 453 2.54 -29.36 14.75
C GLN A 453 1.02 -29.11 14.81
N GLN A 454 0.57 -27.85 14.91
CA GLN A 454 -0.84 -27.45 14.93
C GLN A 454 -1.03 -26.03 14.35
N VAL A 455 -2.21 -25.77 13.76
CA VAL A 455 -2.64 -24.45 13.24
C VAL A 455 -3.97 -24.08 13.89
N LEU A 456 -4.09 -22.84 14.36
CA LEU A 456 -5.33 -22.27 14.93
C LEU A 456 -5.78 -21.05 14.11
N SER A 457 -7.04 -21.02 13.68
CA SER A 457 -7.65 -19.92 12.91
C SER A 457 -8.90 -19.37 13.61
N HIS A 458 -9.16 -18.06 13.51
CA HIS A 458 -10.45 -17.50 13.93
C HIS A 458 -11.60 -18.13 13.11
N GLY A 459 -12.65 -18.58 13.79
CA GLY A 459 -13.83 -19.18 13.17
C GLY A 459 -14.52 -18.22 12.20
N PHE A 460 -15.16 -18.79 11.18
CA PHE A 460 -15.93 -18.02 10.21
C PHE A 460 -17.35 -17.72 10.75
N VAL A 461 -17.86 -16.53 10.47
CA VAL A 461 -19.27 -16.19 10.70
C VAL A 461 -20.11 -16.86 9.61
N VAL A 462 -21.18 -17.56 10.00
CA VAL A 462 -22.09 -18.30 9.11
C VAL A 462 -23.48 -17.64 9.05
N ASP A 463 -24.18 -17.80 7.93
CA ASP A 463 -25.55 -17.32 7.71
C ASP A 463 -26.60 -18.23 8.36
N GLU A 464 -27.87 -17.87 8.21
CA GLU A 464 -29.02 -18.60 8.75
C GLU A 464 -29.16 -20.05 8.25
N LYS A 465 -28.49 -20.40 7.14
CA LYS A 465 -28.47 -21.76 6.57
C LYS A 465 -27.22 -22.53 6.96
N GLY A 466 -26.36 -21.95 7.81
CA GLY A 466 -25.10 -22.52 8.25
C GLY A 466 -23.97 -22.40 7.22
N HIS A 467 -24.17 -21.67 6.12
CA HIS A 467 -23.09 -21.41 5.16
C HIS A 467 -22.23 -20.25 5.64
N LYS A 468 -20.92 -20.33 5.45
CA LYS A 468 -20.03 -19.20 5.72
C LYS A 468 -20.48 -17.94 4.97
N MET A 469 -20.52 -16.82 5.70
CA MET A 469 -20.77 -15.50 5.11
C MET A 469 -19.59 -15.09 4.22
N SER A 470 -19.85 -14.84 2.94
CA SER A 470 -18.84 -14.37 1.97
C SER A 470 -19.44 -13.40 0.96
N LYS A 471 -18.66 -12.40 0.57
CA LYS A 471 -19.10 -11.36 -0.38
C LYS A 471 -19.44 -11.93 -1.77
N SER A 472 -18.87 -13.09 -2.12
CA SER A 472 -19.14 -13.81 -3.36
C SER A 472 -20.47 -14.56 -3.33
N LEU A 473 -20.87 -15.13 -2.19
CA LEU A 473 -22.18 -15.77 -1.98
C LEU A 473 -23.29 -14.75 -1.73
N GLY A 474 -22.95 -13.48 -1.46
CA GLY A 474 -23.93 -12.42 -1.22
C GLY A 474 -24.70 -12.56 0.10
N ASN A 475 -24.24 -13.45 0.98
CA ASN A 475 -24.84 -13.77 2.28
C ASN A 475 -24.14 -13.05 3.44
N VAL A 476 -23.47 -11.92 3.16
CA VAL A 476 -22.87 -11.05 4.18
C VAL A 476 -23.86 -9.93 4.48
N ILE A 477 -24.09 -9.67 5.77
CA ILE A 477 -24.93 -8.55 6.19
C ILE A 477 -24.15 -7.26 5.98
N ASP A 478 -24.74 -6.28 5.28
CA ASP A 478 -24.12 -4.97 5.12
C ASP A 478 -24.08 -4.27 6.48
N PRO A 479 -22.92 -3.77 6.94
CA PRO A 479 -22.85 -3.00 8.18
C PRO A 479 -23.83 -1.83 8.22
N GLU A 480 -24.16 -1.21 7.07
CA GLU A 480 -25.14 -0.12 7.00
C GLU A 480 -26.56 -0.60 7.37
N ASP A 481 -26.97 -1.79 6.92
CA ASP A 481 -28.28 -2.39 7.23
C ASP A 481 -28.45 -2.69 8.73
N ILE A 482 -27.38 -3.12 9.40
CA ILE A 482 -27.37 -3.36 10.86
C ILE A 482 -27.49 -2.02 11.61
N THR A 483 -26.83 -0.99 11.10
CA THR A 483 -26.76 0.32 11.75
C THR A 483 -28.11 1.02 11.74
N GLU A 484 -28.90 0.89 10.66
CA GLU A 484 -30.26 1.43 10.58
C GLU A 484 -31.25 0.69 11.51
N GLN A 485 -31.16 -0.64 11.63
CA GLN A 485 -32.11 -1.42 12.45
C GLN A 485 -31.84 -1.36 13.96
N PHE A 486 -30.57 -1.25 14.36
CA PHE A 486 -30.18 -1.32 15.78
C PHE A 486 -29.85 0.04 16.42
N GLU A 487 -29.93 1.15 15.68
CA GLU A 487 -29.59 2.48 16.19
C GLU A 487 -30.39 2.87 17.45
N GLY A 488 -31.67 2.49 17.51
CA GLY A 488 -32.55 2.75 18.66
C GLY A 488 -32.21 1.88 19.88
N LEU A 489 -31.95 0.59 19.68
CA LEU A 489 -31.54 -0.34 20.72
C LEU A 489 -30.15 0.00 21.26
N LEU A 490 -29.18 0.30 20.39
CA LEU A 490 -27.84 0.71 20.79
C LEU A 490 -27.83 1.99 21.62
N LYS A 491 -28.70 2.96 21.33
CA LYS A 491 -28.86 4.18 22.16
C LYS A 491 -29.43 3.87 23.55
N ILE A 492 -30.30 2.85 23.68
CA ILE A 492 -30.92 2.46 24.95
C ILE A 492 -29.97 1.60 25.80
N ILE A 493 -29.20 0.69 25.18
CA ILE A 493 -28.36 -0.29 25.91
C ILE A 493 -26.93 0.24 26.12
N SER A 494 -26.46 1.20 25.31
CA SER A 494 -25.09 1.78 25.40
C SER A 494 -24.67 2.20 26.82
N PRO A 495 -25.52 2.83 27.65
CA PRO A 495 -25.16 3.19 29.03
C PRO A 495 -24.99 1.99 29.97
N ILE A 496 -25.63 0.86 29.65
CA ILE A 496 -25.72 -0.35 30.50
C ILE A 496 -24.76 -1.44 30.02
N LEU A 497 -24.29 -1.34 28.77
CA LEU A 497 -23.36 -2.27 28.11
C LEU A 497 -22.09 -2.58 28.93
N PRO A 498 -21.47 -1.62 29.63
CA PRO A 498 -20.30 -1.90 30.47
C PRO A 498 -20.63 -2.85 31.63
N PHE A 499 -21.80 -2.70 32.24
CA PHE A 499 -22.24 -3.50 33.39
C PHE A 499 -22.66 -4.92 32.96
N LEU A 500 -23.36 -5.03 31.82
CA LEU A 500 -23.74 -6.32 31.24
C LEU A 500 -22.50 -7.11 30.79
N ALA A 501 -21.50 -6.43 30.22
CA ALA A 501 -20.25 -7.06 29.84
C ALA A 501 -19.49 -7.60 31.05
N GLU A 502 -19.49 -6.87 32.17
CA GLU A 502 -18.83 -7.27 33.42
C GLU A 502 -19.55 -8.44 34.11
N GLU A 503 -20.89 -8.42 34.14
CA GLU A 503 -21.72 -9.50 34.68
C GLU A 503 -21.63 -10.79 33.85
N VAL A 504 -21.57 -10.69 32.53
CA VAL A 504 -21.27 -11.83 31.64
C VAL A 504 -19.85 -12.33 31.89
N TYR A 505 -18.87 -11.44 32.06
CA TYR A 505 -17.47 -11.84 32.30
C TYR A 505 -17.29 -12.61 33.61
N GLN A 506 -18.04 -12.27 34.66
CA GLN A 506 -17.97 -12.98 35.94
C GLN A 506 -18.70 -14.32 35.96
N ASN A 507 -19.68 -14.52 35.07
CA ASN A 507 -20.47 -15.76 35.01
C ASN A 507 -19.97 -16.76 33.95
N VAL A 508 -18.94 -16.44 33.16
CA VAL A 508 -18.29 -17.38 32.25
C VAL A 508 -17.36 -18.30 33.07
N PRO A 509 -17.60 -19.63 33.11
CA PRO A 509 -16.80 -20.55 33.90
C PRO A 509 -15.34 -20.58 33.41
N PHE A 510 -14.43 -20.11 34.25
CA PHE A 510 -12.98 -20.10 34.02
C PHE A 510 -12.42 -21.54 33.98
N TYR A 511 -12.10 -22.04 32.79
CA TYR A 511 -11.17 -23.17 32.60
C TYR A 511 -10.01 -22.71 31.72
N PHE A 512 -8.86 -22.42 32.33
CA PHE A 512 -7.58 -22.35 31.64
C PHE A 512 -6.61 -23.33 32.31
N GLY A 513 -6.28 -24.41 31.59
CA GLY A 513 -5.24 -25.37 31.95
C GLY A 513 -4.11 -25.34 30.92
N PHE A 514 -2.91 -24.98 31.39
CA PHE A 514 -1.56 -25.22 30.86
C PHE A 514 -1.34 -25.19 29.33
N ALA A 515 -0.81 -24.05 28.84
CA ALA A 515 -0.02 -24.00 27.61
C ALA A 515 1.48 -24.14 27.96
N GLY A 516 2.18 -25.07 27.30
CA GLY A 516 3.63 -25.20 27.36
C GLY A 516 4.36 -24.21 26.44
N GLN A 517 5.70 -24.19 26.49
CA GLN A 517 6.61 -23.21 25.87
C GLN A 517 6.58 -23.11 24.32
N GLU A 518 5.71 -23.83 23.62
CA GLU A 518 5.71 -23.88 22.15
C GLU A 518 4.31 -23.65 21.53
N SER A 519 3.43 -22.87 22.17
CA SER A 519 2.07 -22.63 21.66
C SER A 519 1.67 -21.15 21.64
N ILE A 520 1.05 -20.68 20.54
CA ILE A 520 0.40 -19.36 20.43
C ILE A 520 -1.08 -19.56 20.09
N GLN A 521 -1.95 -18.89 20.85
CA GLN A 521 -3.41 -19.06 20.86
C GLN A 521 -4.13 -18.04 19.96
N LEU A 522 -5.08 -18.50 19.12
CA LEU A 522 -6.07 -17.69 18.39
C LEU A 522 -7.43 -18.40 18.51
N ALA A 523 -8.19 -18.09 19.58
CA ALA A 523 -9.36 -18.84 20.08
C ALA A 523 -10.60 -18.85 19.12
N ASN A 524 -11.77 -19.48 19.36
CA ASN A 524 -12.56 -19.55 20.61
C ASN A 524 -13.81 -20.48 20.61
N TYR A 525 -14.37 -20.58 21.82
CA TYR A 525 -15.64 -21.15 22.36
C TYR A 525 -16.92 -21.18 21.49
N SER A 526 -17.72 -22.23 21.69
CA SER A 526 -19.09 -22.41 21.17
C SER A 526 -20.16 -22.00 22.20
N LEU A 527 -21.12 -21.16 21.81
CA LEU A 527 -22.37 -20.95 22.57
C LEU A 527 -23.55 -21.00 21.60
N ASN A 528 -24.34 -22.08 21.73
CA ASN A 528 -25.63 -22.22 21.05
C ASN A 528 -26.68 -21.40 21.80
N LEU A 529 -27.22 -20.35 21.19
CA LEU A 529 -28.46 -19.72 21.62
C LEU A 529 -29.54 -20.01 20.57
N PRO A 530 -30.72 -20.52 20.97
CA PRO A 530 -31.79 -20.80 20.03
C PRO A 530 -32.50 -19.48 19.68
N VAL A 531 -32.53 -19.13 18.40
CA VAL A 531 -33.31 -17.98 17.92
C VAL A 531 -34.47 -18.53 17.09
N SER A 532 -35.67 -18.49 17.69
CA SER A 532 -36.96 -18.72 17.00
C SER A 532 -37.29 -17.54 16.07
N SER A 533 -37.97 -17.83 14.96
CA SER A 533 -38.25 -16.92 13.85
C SER A 533 -39.54 -16.09 14.00
N ASP A 534 -40.23 -16.11 15.14
CA ASP A 534 -41.53 -15.43 15.29
C ASP A 534 -41.40 -14.06 15.98
N THR A 535 -41.91 -13.00 15.33
CA THR A 535 -41.69 -11.59 15.70
C THR A 535 -42.54 -11.15 16.89
N LYS A 536 -43.59 -11.90 17.24
CA LYS A 536 -44.50 -11.59 18.36
C LYS A 536 -43.93 -11.99 19.71
N GLU A 537 -43.31 -13.17 19.81
CA GLU A 537 -42.61 -13.62 21.02
C GLU A 537 -41.40 -12.73 21.34
N LYS A 538 -40.70 -12.19 20.34
CA LYS A 538 -39.59 -11.24 20.56
C LYS A 538 -40.02 -9.94 21.24
N SER A 539 -41.22 -9.44 20.93
CA SER A 539 -41.74 -8.22 21.57
C SER A 539 -42.20 -8.47 23.00
N GLU A 540 -42.75 -9.64 23.29
CA GLU A 540 -43.15 -10.05 24.65
C GLU A 540 -41.92 -10.35 25.52
N LEU A 541 -40.90 -11.03 25.00
CA LEU A 541 -39.65 -11.27 25.74
C LEU A 541 -38.91 -9.96 26.08
N ILE A 542 -38.95 -8.97 25.17
CA ILE A 542 -38.35 -7.66 25.42
C ILE A 542 -39.17 -6.87 26.44
N SER A 543 -40.50 -6.95 26.39
CA SER A 543 -41.39 -6.29 27.36
C SER A 543 -41.26 -6.91 28.75
N ASP A 544 -41.29 -8.23 28.85
CA ASP A 544 -41.34 -8.93 30.14
C ASP A 544 -39.97 -9.00 30.81
N PHE A 545 -38.87 -8.85 30.07
CA PHE A 545 -37.52 -8.87 30.64
C PHE A 545 -36.95 -7.47 30.91
N PHE A 546 -37.12 -6.50 30.00
CA PHE A 546 -36.47 -5.19 30.13
C PHE A 546 -37.28 -4.19 30.98
N LEU A 547 -38.62 -4.30 31.04
CA LEU A 547 -39.42 -3.37 31.86
C LEU A 547 -39.24 -3.61 33.38
N PRO A 548 -39.22 -4.86 33.88
CA PRO A 548 -38.94 -5.13 35.29
C PRO A 548 -37.51 -4.79 35.67
N LEU A 549 -36.54 -5.13 34.81
CA LEU A 549 -35.11 -4.82 35.02
C LEU A 549 -34.87 -3.30 35.07
N ARG A 550 -35.59 -2.53 34.24
CA ARG A 550 -35.60 -1.06 34.30
C ARG A 550 -36.13 -0.56 35.64
N GLN A 551 -37.23 -1.12 36.16
CA GLN A 551 -37.79 -0.73 37.46
C GLN A 551 -36.89 -1.08 38.64
N GLU A 552 -36.25 -2.25 38.63
CA GLU A 552 -35.29 -2.66 39.67
C GLU A 552 -34.03 -1.79 39.66
N ILE A 553 -33.52 -1.42 38.48
CA ILE A 553 -32.37 -0.53 38.34
C ILE A 553 -32.71 0.90 38.80
N TYR A 554 -33.90 1.42 38.49
CA TYR A 554 -34.33 2.74 39.01
C TYR A 554 -34.48 2.72 40.54
N GLN A 555 -35.01 1.63 41.13
CA GLN A 555 -35.08 1.49 42.58
C GLN A 555 -33.70 1.34 43.25
N ALA A 556 -32.73 0.74 42.56
CA ALA A 556 -31.36 0.62 43.04
C ALA A 556 -30.55 1.93 42.93
N LEU A 557 -30.97 2.87 42.07
CA LEU A 557 -30.34 4.18 41.89
C LEU A 557 -30.95 5.28 42.78
N GLU A 558 -32.14 5.05 43.35
CA GLU A 558 -32.80 5.96 44.32
C GLU A 558 -32.46 5.66 45.81
N LYS A 559 -31.71 4.59 46.10
CA LYS A 559 -31.12 4.29 47.41
C LYS A 559 -29.63 4.57 47.39
#